data_AF-A0A355SG13-F1
#
_entry.id   AF-A0A355SG13-F1
#
_cell.length_a   1.000
_cell.length_b   1.000
_cell.length_c   1.000
_cell.angle_alpha   90.00
_cell.angle_beta   90.00
_cell.angle_gamma   90.00
#
_symmetry.space_group_name_H-M   'P 1'
#
loop_
_entity.id
_entity.type
_entity.pdbx_description
1 polymer ?
#
loop_
_entity_poly.entity_id
_entity_poly.type
_entity_poly.pdbx_seq_one_letter_code
_entity_poly.pdbx_strand_id
1 'polypeptide(L)'
;MKKLIYLLLLFIFVFLLLSGCSLGNEYQIKKAVRNYYKKINSAADAKVIGIKLSNMENLSLAEYSKKGKEPVLDLLMINKDSQGYFVFKSASGLKPSYTDTILNKVNYDNNTVIFGTFKDKNEKYTGVSISYSDGKKFTANIKKRQGFIIICNTLSSIKNVTLYDSKKNETPL
;
A
#
# COMPACT_ATOMS: atom_id res chain seq x y z
N MET A 1 -14.57 41.99 -29.43
CA MET A 1 -14.84 41.74 -27.99
C MET A 1 -15.38 40.33 -27.72
N LYS A 2 -16.48 39.88 -28.36
CA LYS A 2 -17.07 38.54 -28.11
C LYS A 2 -16.07 37.37 -28.29
N LYS A 3 -15.23 37.40 -29.34
CA LYS A 3 -14.19 36.37 -29.60
C LYS A 3 -13.13 36.24 -28.49
N LEU A 4 -12.83 37.32 -27.77
CA LEU A 4 -11.83 37.31 -26.68
C LEU A 4 -12.37 36.61 -25.43
N ILE A 5 -13.67 36.77 -25.16
CA ILE A 5 -14.36 36.16 -24.02
C ILE A 5 -14.43 34.64 -24.19
N TYR A 6 -14.74 34.15 -25.39
CA TYR A 6 -14.74 32.71 -25.67
C TYR A 6 -13.35 32.07 -25.54
N LEU A 7 -12.29 32.79 -25.95
CA LEU A 7 -10.91 32.32 -25.79
C LEU A 7 -10.53 32.21 -24.30
N LEU A 8 -10.95 33.18 -23.49
CA LEU A 8 -10.67 33.20 -22.06
C LEU A 8 -11.44 32.09 -21.31
N LEU A 9 -12.71 31.87 -21.65
CA LEU A 9 -13.52 30.78 -21.12
C LEU A 9 -12.99 29.40 -21.50
N LEU A 10 -12.51 29.24 -22.74
CA LEU A 10 -11.85 28.01 -23.19
C LEU A 10 -10.57 27.75 -22.37
N PHE A 11 -9.78 28.80 -22.11
CA PHE A 11 -8.56 28.68 -21.32
C PHE A 11 -8.85 28.27 -19.87
N ILE A 12 -9.88 28.86 -19.25
CA ILE A 12 -10.34 28.47 -17.90
C ILE A 12 -10.84 27.02 -17.88
N PHE A 13 -11.60 26.60 -18.90
CA PHE A 13 -12.12 25.24 -18.99
C PHE A 13 -11.00 24.20 -19.16
N VAL A 14 -10.00 24.49 -19.99
CA VAL A 14 -8.80 23.64 -20.14
C VAL A 14 -7.97 23.62 -18.85
N PHE A 15 -7.85 24.74 -18.14
CA PHE A 15 -7.13 24.82 -16.87
C PHE A 15 -7.85 24.04 -15.74
N LEU A 16 -9.18 24.02 -15.75
CA LEU A 16 -10.02 23.22 -14.85
C LEU A 16 -9.90 21.72 -15.12
N LEU A 17 -9.76 21.32 -16.40
CA LEU A 17 -9.51 19.91 -16.76
C LEU A 17 -8.10 19.43 -16.36
N LEU A 18 -7.12 20.34 -16.33
CA LEU A 18 -5.75 20.02 -15.90
C LEU A 18 -5.57 19.95 -14.37
N SER A 19 -6.52 20.47 -13.59
CA SER A 19 -6.47 20.42 -12.12
C SER A 19 -7.08 19.14 -11.52
N GLY A 20 -7.55 18.22 -12.37
CA GLY A 20 -8.35 17.05 -11.98
C GLY A 20 -7.63 15.70 -11.95
N CYS A 21 -6.31 15.62 -11.70
CA CYS A 21 -5.63 14.33 -11.51
C CYS A 21 -5.04 14.24 -10.10
N SER A 22 -5.87 13.90 -9.10
CA SER A 22 -5.40 13.58 -7.75
C SER A 22 -4.77 12.18 -7.70
N LEU A 23 -3.64 12.01 -8.38
CA LEU A 23 -2.66 11.03 -7.92
C LEU A 23 -2.18 11.57 -6.57
N GLY A 24 -2.60 10.94 -5.47
CA GLY A 24 -2.15 11.28 -4.12
C GLY A 24 -0.65 11.54 -4.14
N ASN A 25 -0.22 12.71 -3.67
CA ASN A 25 1.15 13.19 -3.89
C ASN A 25 2.12 12.27 -3.13
N GLU A 26 2.69 11.30 -3.83
CA GLU A 26 3.52 10.22 -3.28
C GLU A 26 4.66 10.77 -2.41
N TYR A 27 5.21 11.93 -2.82
CA TYR A 27 6.22 12.65 -2.07
C TYR A 27 5.70 13.13 -0.71
N GLN A 28 4.49 13.70 -0.65
CA GLN A 28 3.88 14.16 0.59
C GLN A 28 3.53 12.98 1.51
N ILE A 29 3.05 11.87 0.95
CA ILE A 29 2.81 10.62 1.67
C ILE A 29 4.11 10.11 2.32
N LYS A 30 5.19 10.00 1.53
CA LYS A 30 6.52 9.60 2.04
C LYS A 30 7.04 10.54 3.13
N LYS A 31 6.80 11.85 2.98
CA LYS A 31 7.16 12.86 3.99
C LYS A 31 6.38 12.66 5.29
N ALA A 32 5.07 12.40 5.21
CA ALA A 32 4.23 12.13 6.37
C ALA A 32 4.72 10.90 7.15
N VAL A 33 5.05 9.81 6.44
CA VAL A 33 5.60 8.58 7.05
C VAL A 33 6.93 8.84 7.75
N ARG A 34 7.87 9.55 7.12
CA ARG A 34 9.15 9.89 7.76
C ARG A 34 8.95 10.73 9.02
N ASN A 35 8.05 11.71 8.96
CA ASN A 35 7.76 12.57 10.11
C ASN A 35 7.13 11.78 11.26
N TYR A 36 6.25 10.83 10.97
CA TYR A 36 5.67 9.92 11.96
C TYR A 36 6.77 9.15 12.72
N TYR A 37 7.66 8.46 12.00
CA TYR A 37 8.72 7.68 12.64
C TYR A 37 9.79 8.50 13.37
N LYS A 38 10.09 9.71 12.89
CA LYS A 38 10.93 10.66 13.61
C LYS A 38 10.33 11.03 14.98
N LYS A 39 9.01 11.20 15.06
CA LYS A 39 8.31 11.52 16.31
C LYS A 39 8.29 10.36 17.29
N ILE A 40 7.96 9.14 16.84
CA ILE A 40 7.68 8.02 17.75
C ILE A 40 8.92 7.23 18.17
N ASN A 41 9.97 7.19 17.36
CA ASN A 41 11.12 6.30 17.60
C ASN A 41 12.47 6.94 17.30
N SER A 42 12.50 8.23 16.96
CA SER A 42 13.67 8.92 16.39
C SER A 42 14.31 8.14 15.24
N ALA A 43 13.53 7.29 14.57
CA ALA A 43 13.99 6.45 13.48
C ALA A 43 14.07 7.33 12.22
N ALA A 44 15.29 7.61 11.78
CA ALA A 44 15.54 8.42 10.59
C ALA A 44 15.32 7.63 9.28
N ASP A 45 15.37 6.30 9.34
CA ASP A 45 15.57 5.44 8.17
C ASP A 45 14.29 4.74 7.69
N ALA A 46 13.11 5.29 8.00
CA ALA A 46 11.86 4.73 7.51
C ALA A 46 11.76 4.81 5.98
N LYS A 47 11.52 3.67 5.34
CA LYS A 47 11.38 3.51 3.90
C LYS A 47 9.95 3.08 3.56
N VAL A 48 9.30 3.84 2.69
CA VAL A 48 8.02 3.43 2.11
C VAL A 48 8.28 2.47 0.95
N ILE A 49 7.73 1.26 1.05
CA ILE A 49 7.92 0.17 0.06
C ILE A 49 6.66 -0.17 -0.73
N GLY A 50 5.52 0.41 -0.37
CA GLY A 50 4.26 0.29 -1.11
C GLY A 50 3.28 1.40 -0.73
N ILE A 51 2.50 1.90 -1.70
CA ILE A 51 1.40 2.86 -1.47
C ILE A 51 0.20 2.38 -2.29
N LYS A 52 -0.99 2.39 -1.69
CA LYS A 52 -2.25 2.08 -2.35
C LYS A 52 -3.35 3.00 -1.88
N LEU A 53 -4.13 3.54 -2.82
CA LEU A 53 -5.31 4.34 -2.51
C LEU A 53 -6.50 3.43 -2.14
N SER A 54 -7.25 3.81 -1.11
CA SER A 54 -8.46 3.13 -0.63
C SER A 54 -9.46 4.15 -0.13
N ASN A 55 -10.65 4.27 -0.75
CA ASN A 55 -11.77 5.10 -0.25
C ASN A 55 -11.35 6.50 0.26
N MET A 56 -10.54 7.25 -0.52
CA MET A 56 -9.97 8.58 -0.21
C MET A 56 -8.77 8.61 0.75
N GLU A 57 -8.37 7.49 1.32
CA GLU A 57 -7.20 7.35 2.17
C GLU A 57 -6.04 6.68 1.44
N ASN A 58 -4.82 6.95 1.90
CA ASN A 58 -3.62 6.30 1.37
C ASN A 58 -3.14 5.27 2.39
N LEU A 59 -3.13 4.01 1.98
CA LEU A 59 -2.44 2.94 2.70
C LEU A 59 -0.97 2.97 2.28
N SER A 60 -0.06 3.11 3.24
CA SER A 60 1.37 3.11 3.01
C SER A 60 2.03 1.99 3.81
N LEU A 61 2.71 1.11 3.10
CA LEU A 61 3.51 0.06 3.69
C LEU A 61 4.92 0.60 3.90
N ALA A 62 5.35 0.64 5.16
CA ALA A 62 6.62 1.20 5.56
C ALA A 62 7.47 0.17 6.30
N GLU A 63 8.75 0.15 5.97
CA GLU A 63 9.78 -0.55 6.71
C GLU A 63 10.57 0.46 7.53
N TYR A 64 10.83 0.16 8.80
CA TYR A 64 11.72 0.98 9.62
C TYR A 64 12.56 0.13 10.55
N SER A 65 13.76 0.59 10.84
CA SER A 65 14.67 -0.03 11.81
C SER A 65 14.90 0.90 12.98
N LYS A 66 14.79 0.36 14.19
CA LYS A 66 15.36 1.01 15.39
C LYS A 66 16.83 0.63 15.46
N LYS A 67 17.72 1.55 15.89
CA LYS A 67 19.17 1.26 15.99
C LYS A 67 19.43 -0.10 16.63
N GLY A 68 20.19 -0.95 15.93
CA GLY A 68 20.55 -2.31 16.39
C GLY A 68 19.41 -3.34 16.38
N LYS A 69 18.26 -3.05 15.76
CA LYS A 69 17.13 -3.98 15.62
C LYS A 69 16.82 -4.29 14.17
N GLU A 70 16.30 -5.50 13.97
CA GLU A 70 15.74 -5.96 12.69
C GLU A 70 14.63 -5.00 12.19
N PRO A 71 14.50 -4.82 10.87
CA PRO A 71 13.46 -4.00 10.27
C PRO A 71 12.07 -4.53 10.64
N VAL A 72 11.17 -3.59 10.94
CA VAL A 72 9.76 -3.83 11.23
C VAL A 72 8.93 -3.33 10.05
N LEU A 73 7.88 -4.07 9.71
CA LEU A 73 6.95 -3.75 8.65
C LEU A 73 5.60 -3.31 9.22
N ASP A 74 5.22 -2.07 8.93
CA ASP A 74 3.94 -1.48 9.36
C ASP A 74 3.11 -1.06 8.15
N LEU A 75 1.81 -1.31 8.24
CA LEU A 75 0.81 -0.68 7.39
C LEU A 75 0.32 0.60 8.06
N LEU A 76 0.55 1.74 7.42
CA LEU A 76 0.15 3.07 7.88
C LEU A 76 -1.03 3.56 7.08
N MET A 77 -2.05 4.08 7.77
CA MET A 77 -3.18 4.76 7.15
C MET A 77 -2.91 6.26 7.16
N ILE A 78 -2.95 6.86 5.98
CA ILE A 78 -2.58 8.24 5.73
C ILE A 78 -3.80 8.96 5.19
N ASN A 79 -4.22 9.99 5.90
CA ASN A 79 -5.27 10.89 5.48
C ASN A 79 -4.67 12.25 5.10
N LYS A 80 -5.48 13.09 4.46
CA LYS A 80 -5.14 14.45 4.10
C LYS A 80 -6.14 15.40 4.76
N ASP A 81 -5.64 16.38 5.50
CA ASP A 81 -6.42 17.52 6.00
C ASP A 81 -5.93 18.84 5.37
N SER A 82 -6.35 19.96 5.97
CA SER A 82 -5.95 21.31 5.57
C SER A 82 -4.47 21.61 5.84
N GLN A 83 -3.80 20.86 6.73
CA GLN A 83 -2.37 21.01 7.06
C GLN A 83 -1.48 20.05 6.26
N GLY A 84 -2.07 19.05 5.62
CA GLY A 84 -1.40 18.16 4.68
C GLY A 84 -1.66 16.69 4.98
N TYR A 85 -0.71 15.84 4.60
CA TYR A 85 -0.82 14.40 4.84
C TYR A 85 -0.31 14.03 6.24
N PHE A 86 -1.05 13.17 6.93
CA PHE A 86 -0.70 12.69 8.27
C PHE A 86 -1.05 11.21 8.45
N VAL A 87 -0.26 10.51 9.27
CA VAL A 87 -0.55 9.15 9.70
C VAL A 87 -1.53 9.21 10.86
N PHE A 88 -2.67 8.54 10.76
CA PHE A 88 -3.71 8.56 11.80
C PHE A 88 -3.97 7.19 12.43
N LYS A 89 -3.59 6.10 11.74
CA LYS A 89 -3.62 4.73 12.27
C LYS A 89 -2.43 3.93 11.73
N SER A 90 -2.01 2.93 12.50
CA SER A 90 -0.99 1.97 12.11
C SER A 90 -1.40 0.55 12.51
N ALA A 91 -1.09 -0.43 11.67
CA ALA A 91 -1.18 -1.84 11.99
C ALA A 91 0.19 -2.48 11.76
N SER A 92 0.79 -3.00 12.83
CA SER A 92 2.04 -3.73 12.77
C SER A 92 1.77 -5.19 12.45
N GLY A 93 2.61 -5.76 11.59
CA GLY A 93 2.59 -7.19 11.34
C GLY A 93 3.24 -8.00 12.45
N LEU A 94 2.84 -9.28 12.60
CA LEU A 94 3.64 -10.22 13.36
C LEU A 94 4.97 -10.45 12.60
N LYS A 95 6.08 -10.41 13.34
CA LYS A 95 7.37 -10.85 12.82
C LYS A 95 7.32 -12.38 12.73
N PRO A 96 7.39 -13.02 11.55
CA PRO A 96 7.53 -14.46 11.54
C PRO A 96 8.94 -14.77 12.04
N SER A 97 9.01 -15.44 13.19
CA SER A 97 10.14 -16.32 13.45
C SER A 97 10.13 -17.36 12.31
N TYR A 98 11.12 -17.29 11.43
CA TYR A 98 11.53 -18.34 10.47
C TYR A 98 10.88 -18.44 9.06
N THR A 99 10.06 -17.51 8.57
CA THR A 99 9.61 -17.57 7.16
C THR A 99 10.05 -16.36 6.34
N ASP A 100 10.55 -16.62 5.13
CA ASP A 100 11.16 -15.64 4.22
C ASP A 100 10.18 -14.64 3.59
N THR A 101 9.03 -14.40 4.23
CA THR A 101 8.02 -13.42 3.79
C THR A 101 7.19 -12.99 4.99
N ILE A 102 6.90 -11.69 5.05
CA ILE A 102 5.95 -11.14 6.01
C ILE A 102 4.61 -11.06 5.28
N LEU A 103 3.59 -11.77 5.75
CA LEU A 103 2.22 -11.72 5.25
C LEU A 103 1.28 -11.43 6.42
N ASN A 104 0.60 -10.30 6.38
CA ASN A 104 -0.32 -9.86 7.43
C ASN A 104 -1.72 -9.64 6.90
N LYS A 105 -2.67 -9.73 7.82
CA LYS A 105 -4.09 -9.48 7.59
C LYS A 105 -4.62 -8.53 8.66
N VAL A 106 -5.32 -7.49 8.24
CA VAL A 106 -6.04 -6.57 9.14
C VAL A 106 -7.41 -6.26 8.56
N ASN A 107 -8.42 -6.15 9.40
CA ASN A 107 -9.75 -5.71 8.98
C ASN A 107 -9.83 -4.18 9.07
N TYR A 108 -10.28 -3.52 8.00
CA TYR A 108 -10.39 -2.07 7.91
C TYR A 108 -11.53 -1.63 7.00
N ASP A 109 -12.40 -0.75 7.47
CA ASP A 109 -13.52 -0.18 6.70
C ASP A 109 -14.33 -1.25 5.94
N ASN A 110 -14.76 -2.29 6.67
CA ASN A 110 -15.45 -3.48 6.13
C ASN A 110 -14.66 -4.29 5.09
N ASN A 111 -13.40 -3.94 4.83
CA ASN A 111 -12.49 -4.66 3.96
C ASN A 111 -11.51 -5.50 4.78
N THR A 112 -11.00 -6.57 4.16
CA THR A 112 -9.79 -7.23 4.65
C THR A 112 -8.60 -6.70 3.88
N VAL A 113 -7.63 -6.09 4.56
CA VAL A 113 -6.36 -5.66 3.96
C VAL A 113 -5.29 -6.72 4.23
N ILE A 114 -4.73 -7.24 3.15
CA ILE A 114 -3.58 -8.13 3.17
C ILE A 114 -2.36 -7.34 2.73
N PHE A 115 -1.28 -7.40 3.50
CA PHE A 115 -0.06 -6.68 3.17
C PHE A 115 1.19 -7.44 3.58
N GLY A 116 2.31 -7.11 2.94
CA GLY A 116 3.53 -7.87 3.15
C GLY A 116 4.68 -7.45 2.26
N THR A 117 5.81 -8.14 2.43
CA THR A 117 6.99 -7.99 1.58
C THR A 117 7.71 -9.33 1.44
N PHE A 118 8.40 -9.52 0.31
CA PHE A 118 9.29 -10.66 0.13
C PHE A 118 10.66 -10.33 0.74
N LYS A 119 11.29 -11.32 1.38
CA LYS A 119 12.68 -11.19 1.81
C LYS A 119 13.58 -11.19 0.57
N ASP A 120 14.55 -10.28 0.54
CA ASP A 120 15.48 -10.07 -0.60
C ASP A 120 16.19 -11.36 -1.07
N LYS A 121 16.28 -12.39 -0.23
CA LYS A 121 17.00 -13.64 -0.52
C LYS A 121 16.15 -14.75 -1.16
N ASN A 122 14.82 -14.60 -1.25
CA ASN A 122 13.94 -15.62 -1.82
C ASN A 122 13.27 -15.13 -3.11
N GLU A 123 13.98 -15.28 -4.23
CA GLU A 123 13.53 -14.82 -5.55
C GLU A 123 12.44 -15.69 -6.21
N LYS A 124 12.03 -16.79 -5.56
CA LYS A 124 11.07 -17.74 -6.13
C LYS A 124 9.63 -17.22 -6.15
N TYR A 125 9.24 -16.37 -5.21
CA TYR A 125 7.87 -15.90 -5.12
C TYR A 125 7.70 -14.58 -5.86
N THR A 126 6.69 -14.52 -6.73
CA THR A 126 6.38 -13.35 -7.56
C THR A 126 4.89 -13.00 -7.54
N GLY A 127 4.09 -13.67 -6.72
CA GLY A 127 2.68 -13.34 -6.55
C GLY A 127 2.05 -13.84 -5.25
N VAL A 128 0.83 -13.36 -5.00
CA VAL A 128 -0.05 -13.74 -3.89
C VAL A 128 -1.35 -14.30 -4.45
N SER A 129 -1.78 -15.45 -3.94
CA SER A 129 -3.08 -16.06 -4.20
C SER A 129 -3.93 -16.01 -2.94
N ILE A 130 -5.19 -15.59 -3.09
CA ILE A 130 -6.18 -15.47 -2.02
C ILE A 130 -7.33 -16.41 -2.37
N SER A 131 -7.55 -17.41 -1.52
CA SER A 131 -8.68 -18.33 -1.62
C SER A 131 -9.78 -17.89 -0.65
N TYR A 132 -11.00 -17.75 -1.16
CA TYR A 132 -12.18 -17.39 -0.39
C TYR A 132 -13.00 -18.64 0.00
N SER A 133 -13.85 -18.52 1.01
CA SER A 133 -14.67 -19.64 1.50
C SER A 133 -15.70 -20.13 0.49
N ASP A 134 -16.17 -19.26 -0.41
CA ASP A 134 -17.03 -19.57 -1.56
C ASP A 134 -16.27 -20.22 -2.74
N GLY A 135 -15.01 -20.60 -2.56
CA GLY A 135 -14.20 -21.28 -3.56
C GLY A 135 -13.57 -20.37 -4.62
N LYS A 136 -13.90 -19.07 -4.63
CA LYS A 136 -13.26 -18.10 -5.53
C LYS A 136 -11.78 -17.95 -5.19
N LYS A 137 -10.99 -17.60 -6.21
CA LYS A 137 -9.58 -17.28 -6.08
C LYS A 137 -9.28 -15.92 -6.70
N PHE A 138 -8.44 -15.15 -6.05
CA PHE A 138 -7.85 -13.93 -6.57
C PHE A 138 -6.33 -14.09 -6.59
N THR A 139 -5.68 -13.71 -7.68
CA THR A 139 -4.23 -13.72 -7.80
C THR A 139 -3.70 -12.36 -8.19
N ALA A 140 -2.58 -11.98 -7.58
CA ALA A 140 -1.88 -10.75 -7.91
C ALA A 140 -0.38 -11.02 -8.04
N ASN A 141 0.17 -10.68 -9.20
CA ASN A 141 1.62 -10.63 -9.39
C ASN A 141 2.17 -9.39 -8.66
N ILE A 142 3.30 -9.57 -7.99
CA ILE A 142 3.97 -8.53 -7.23
C ILE A 142 5.35 -8.32 -7.82
N LYS A 143 5.70 -7.06 -8.06
CA LYS A 143 7.03 -6.72 -8.57
C LYS A 143 8.09 -7.02 -7.51
N LYS A 144 9.23 -7.55 -7.95
CA LYS A 144 10.38 -7.85 -7.07
C LYS A 144 10.76 -6.62 -6.22
N ARG A 145 11.13 -6.87 -4.96
CA ARG A 145 11.58 -5.85 -3.98
C ARG A 145 10.56 -4.76 -3.65
N GLN A 146 9.28 -4.97 -3.95
CA GLN A 146 8.19 -4.10 -3.54
C GLN A 146 7.36 -4.78 -2.47
N GLY A 147 6.94 -4.01 -1.47
CA GLY A 147 5.89 -4.45 -0.58
C GLY A 147 4.56 -4.42 -1.31
N PHE A 148 3.63 -5.29 -0.93
CA PHE A 148 2.31 -5.37 -1.52
C PHE A 148 1.22 -4.98 -0.51
N ILE A 149 0.15 -4.39 -1.03
CA ILE A 149 -1.08 -4.07 -0.30
C ILE A 149 -2.25 -4.51 -1.17
N ILE A 150 -3.02 -5.47 -0.70
CA ILE A 150 -4.19 -6.03 -1.38
C ILE A 150 -5.40 -5.73 -0.50
N ILE A 151 -6.41 -5.08 -1.09
CA ILE A 151 -7.65 -4.73 -0.40
C ILE A 151 -8.69 -5.71 -0.92
N CYS A 152 -9.24 -6.52 -0.03
CA CYS A 152 -10.24 -7.52 -0.36
C CYS A 152 -11.60 -6.99 0.08
N ASN A 153 -12.38 -6.54 -0.90
CA ASN A 153 -13.76 -6.11 -0.73
C ASN A 153 -14.67 -7.26 -1.21
N THR A 154 -14.86 -8.28 -0.38
CA THR A 154 -15.72 -9.41 -0.74
C THR A 154 -16.60 -9.82 0.44
N LEU A 155 -17.81 -10.28 0.13
CA LEU A 155 -18.75 -10.81 1.11
C LEU A 155 -18.32 -12.17 1.68
N SER A 156 -17.40 -12.86 0.98
CA SER A 156 -16.92 -14.19 1.32
C SER A 156 -15.66 -14.08 2.16
N SER A 157 -15.61 -14.76 3.31
CA SER A 157 -14.43 -14.71 4.16
C SER A 157 -13.21 -15.30 3.47
N ILE A 158 -12.02 -14.74 3.72
CA ILE A 158 -10.76 -15.31 3.23
C ILE A 158 -10.46 -16.60 3.98
N LYS A 159 -10.35 -17.71 3.24
CA LYS A 159 -9.98 -19.03 3.74
C LYS A 159 -8.47 -19.19 3.89
N ASN A 160 -7.72 -18.83 2.84
CA ASN A 160 -6.27 -18.96 2.83
C ASN A 160 -5.61 -17.88 1.97
N VAL A 161 -4.37 -17.53 2.30
CA VAL A 161 -3.53 -16.61 1.54
C VAL A 161 -2.16 -17.26 1.36
N THR A 162 -1.77 -17.49 0.12
CA THR A 162 -0.51 -18.17 -0.23
C THR A 162 0.31 -17.34 -1.19
N LEU A 163 1.62 -17.56 -1.21
CA LEU A 163 2.52 -16.98 -2.21
C LEU A 163 2.76 -18.01 -3.31
N TYR A 164 2.97 -17.55 -4.55
CA TYR A 164 3.26 -18.43 -5.66
C TYR A 164 4.39 -17.88 -6.56
N ASP A 165 5.01 -18.79 -7.32
CA ASP A 165 5.95 -18.48 -8.39
C ASP A 165 5.17 -18.35 -9.70
N SER A 166 4.97 -17.13 -10.18
CA SER A 166 4.23 -16.84 -11.42
C SER A 166 4.92 -17.40 -12.67
N LYS A 167 6.19 -17.83 -12.58
CA LYS A 167 6.92 -18.42 -13.70
C LYS A 167 6.70 -19.93 -13.83
N LYS A 168 6.22 -20.60 -12.78
CA LYS A 168 6.05 -22.06 -12.76
C LYS A 168 4.63 -22.56 -13.03
N ASN A 169 3.69 -21.64 -13.30
CA ASN A 169 2.25 -21.90 -13.33
C ASN A 169 1.73 -22.53 -12.02
N GLU A 170 0.46 -22.28 -11.71
CA GLU A 170 -0.17 -22.69 -10.46
C GLU A 170 -0.22 -24.21 -10.32
N THR A 171 0.80 -24.82 -9.74
CA THR A 171 0.67 -26.13 -9.11
C THR A 171 0.72 -25.93 -7.61
N PRO A 172 -0.44 -25.87 -6.92
CA PRO A 172 -0.46 -25.97 -5.48
C PRO A 172 0.00 -27.39 -5.10
N LEU A 173 0.92 -27.49 -4.14
CA LEU A 173 1.07 -28.71 -3.33
C LEU A 173 -0.20 -28.92 -2.50
#